data_AF-A0A7Z0LHL1-F1
#
_entry.id   AF-A0A7Z0LHL1-F1
#
_cell.length_a   1.000
_cell.length_b   1.000
_cell.length_c   1.000
_cell.angle_alpha   90.00
_cell.angle_beta   90.00
_cell.angle_gamma   90.00
#
_symmetry.space_group_name_H-M   'P 1'
#
loop_
_entity.id
_entity.type
_entity.pdbx_description
1 polymer ?
#
loop_
_entity_poly.entity_id
_entity_poly.type
_entity_poly.pdbx_seq_one_letter_code
_entity_poly.pdbx_strand_id
1 'polypeptide(L)'
;MKLKINDDTFIVTNNQILFPQYEQLKIDALELAENLRSIEVTEDTLKTNKKLIAGVRKATDKLKSELSGVRKQCLQPYDILKVQVDEIISIVTEAENVVRNQTKDFEEVERNIKQDKIIDMFNKHLNQYPLVKKYIGDESYFVKGVYLNKTYSINKVEESLVKDLNSTETDLNVMLNEPNAAELITEYKKVGSLAVAMQIVMSKNNDIELVNKKIDRQVFNIKVFNKKDYELLKNYMKEMDIEYK
;
A
#
# COMPACT_ATOMS: atom_id res chain seq x y z
N MET A 1 12.00 12.34 -32.78
CA MET A 1 10.76 12.40 -33.58
C MET A 1 9.60 12.67 -32.62
N LYS A 2 8.59 13.48 -32.96
CA LYS A 2 7.46 13.80 -32.08
C LYS A 2 6.15 13.58 -32.83
N LEU A 3 5.17 12.94 -32.18
CA LEU A 3 3.78 12.91 -32.66
C LEU A 3 3.25 14.35 -32.65
N LYS A 4 2.77 14.84 -33.78
CA LYS A 4 2.16 16.17 -33.91
C LYS A 4 0.69 15.99 -34.26
N ILE A 5 -0.19 16.57 -33.45
CA ILE A 5 -1.63 16.63 -33.70
C ILE A 5 -1.91 18.06 -34.15
N ASN A 6 -2.51 18.23 -35.33
CA ASN A 6 -2.83 19.54 -35.90
C ASN A 6 -4.33 19.85 -35.69
N ASP A 7 -4.73 21.10 -35.83
CA ASP A 7 -6.13 21.50 -35.61
C ASP A 7 -7.10 20.89 -36.64
N ASP A 8 -6.61 20.48 -37.83
CA ASP A 8 -7.39 19.82 -38.88
C ASP A 8 -7.41 18.27 -38.77
N THR A 9 -7.01 17.71 -37.62
CA THR A 9 -6.89 16.24 -37.45
C THR A 9 -8.22 15.50 -37.67
N PHE A 10 -9.35 16.17 -37.45
CA PHE A 10 -10.68 15.61 -37.68
C PHE A 10 -11.55 16.59 -38.48
N ILE A 11 -12.09 16.14 -39.61
CA ILE A 11 -12.99 16.93 -40.47
C ILE A 11 -14.38 16.28 -40.46
N VAL A 12 -15.40 17.03 -40.06
CA VAL A 12 -16.81 16.57 -40.07
C VAL A 12 -17.55 17.27 -41.21
N THR A 13 -18.03 16.52 -42.21
CA THR A 13 -18.78 17.08 -43.34
C THR A 13 -20.29 16.78 -43.22
N ASN A 14 -21.09 17.86 -43.18
CA ASN A 14 -22.57 17.96 -43.21
C ASN A 14 -23.40 16.72 -42.82
N ASN A 15 -23.70 16.63 -41.53
CA ASN A 15 -24.43 15.53 -40.89
C ASN A 15 -25.97 15.69 -40.96
N GLN A 16 -26.58 15.76 -42.16
CA GLN A 16 -28.04 15.91 -42.32
C GLN A 16 -28.75 14.58 -42.58
N ILE A 17 -29.79 14.29 -41.78
CA ILE A 17 -30.71 13.15 -41.97
C ILE A 17 -32.00 13.66 -42.60
N LEU A 18 -32.37 13.13 -43.77
CA LEU A 18 -33.61 13.46 -44.46
C LEU A 18 -34.67 12.38 -44.21
N PHE A 19 -35.90 12.78 -43.88
CA PHE A 19 -37.06 11.88 -43.78
C PHE A 19 -38.17 12.32 -44.75
N PRO A 20 -38.05 12.02 -46.07
CA PRO A 20 -38.93 12.59 -47.10
C PRO A 20 -40.41 12.20 -46.96
N GLN A 21 -40.70 11.04 -46.36
CA GLN A 21 -42.06 10.51 -46.20
C GLN A 21 -42.73 10.91 -44.88
N TYR A 22 -42.10 11.77 -44.08
CA TYR A 22 -42.61 12.14 -42.75
C TYR A 22 -44.04 12.67 -42.79
N GLU A 23 -44.31 13.65 -43.66
CA GLU A 23 -45.64 14.27 -43.73
C GLU A 23 -46.72 13.27 -44.15
N GLN A 24 -46.44 12.43 -45.14
CA GLN A 24 -47.39 11.40 -45.57
C GLN A 24 -47.66 10.36 -44.47
N LEU A 25 -46.60 9.82 -43.86
CA LEU A 25 -46.74 8.82 -42.81
C LEU A 25 -47.42 9.38 -41.55
N LYS A 26 -47.28 10.67 -41.30
CA LYS A 26 -47.97 11.36 -40.21
C LYS A 26 -49.47 11.49 -40.49
N ILE A 27 -49.86 11.83 -41.71
CA ILE A 27 -51.28 11.87 -42.13
C ILE A 27 -51.88 10.47 -42.03
N ASP A 28 -51.22 9.46 -42.61
CA ASP A 28 -51.68 8.06 -42.58
C ASP A 28 -51.83 7.55 -41.12
N ALA A 29 -50.92 7.94 -40.23
CA ALA A 29 -50.99 7.59 -38.81
C ALA A 29 -52.15 8.26 -38.08
N LEU A 30 -52.48 9.51 -38.42
CA LEU A 30 -53.62 10.23 -37.83
C LEU A 30 -54.94 9.61 -38.27
N GLU A 31 -55.10 9.35 -39.57
CA GLU A 31 -56.29 8.69 -40.11
C GLU A 31 -56.47 7.29 -39.53
N LEU A 32 -55.38 6.52 -39.45
CA LEU A 32 -55.39 5.20 -38.84
C LEU A 32 -55.72 5.26 -37.34
N ALA A 33 -55.25 6.26 -36.61
CA ALA A 33 -55.58 6.46 -35.20
C ALA A 33 -57.06 6.83 -34.99
N GLU A 34 -57.64 7.68 -35.83
CA GLU A 34 -59.07 8.01 -35.79
C GLU A 34 -59.93 6.78 -36.09
N ASN A 35 -59.58 6.03 -37.14
CA ASN A 35 -60.26 4.79 -37.51
C ASN A 35 -60.17 3.74 -36.39
N LEU A 36 -59.02 3.60 -35.71
CA LEU A 36 -58.89 2.67 -34.59
C LEU A 36 -59.73 3.08 -33.37
N ARG A 37 -59.95 4.38 -33.15
CA ARG A 37 -60.76 4.90 -32.04
C ARG A 37 -62.27 4.75 -32.26
N SER A 38 -62.72 4.68 -33.50
CA SER A 38 -64.13 4.55 -33.87
C SER A 38 -64.62 3.10 -34.00
N ILE A 39 -63.74 2.10 -33.92
CA ILE A 39 -64.11 0.68 -34.02
C ILE A 39 -64.78 0.22 -32.71
N GLU A 40 -66.05 -0.17 -32.81
CA GLU A 40 -66.74 -0.93 -31.75
C GLU A 40 -66.40 -2.41 -31.82
N VAL A 41 -65.98 -2.99 -30.70
CA VAL A 41 -65.58 -4.40 -30.62
C VAL A 41 -66.79 -5.25 -30.25
N THR A 42 -67.22 -6.11 -31.19
CA THR A 42 -68.29 -7.09 -31.02
C THR A 42 -67.75 -8.51 -31.23
N GLU A 43 -68.52 -9.54 -30.89
CA GLU A 43 -68.10 -10.94 -30.97
C GLU A 43 -67.67 -11.35 -32.40
N ASP A 44 -68.36 -10.84 -33.41
CA ASP A 44 -68.07 -11.10 -34.84
C ASP A 44 -66.85 -10.31 -35.36
N THR A 45 -66.57 -9.12 -34.82
CA THR A 45 -65.47 -8.24 -35.30
C THR A 45 -64.14 -8.48 -34.57
N LEU A 46 -64.15 -9.22 -33.46
CA LEU A 46 -62.99 -9.46 -32.60
C LEU A 46 -61.78 -10.04 -33.35
N LYS A 47 -62.00 -11.01 -34.24
CA LYS A 47 -60.91 -11.66 -35.00
C LYS A 47 -60.26 -10.71 -36.01
N THR A 48 -61.07 -9.87 -36.65
CA THR A 48 -60.62 -8.87 -37.63
C THR A 48 -59.86 -7.74 -36.94
N ASN A 49 -60.35 -7.26 -35.79
CA ASN A 49 -59.71 -6.22 -34.99
C ASN A 49 -58.34 -6.67 -34.46
N LYS A 50 -58.20 -7.92 -34.02
CA LYS A 50 -56.89 -8.48 -33.62
C LYS A 50 -55.87 -8.49 -34.76
N LYS A 51 -56.30 -8.82 -36.00
CA LYS A 51 -55.42 -8.78 -37.17
C LYS A 51 -55.01 -7.35 -37.53
N LEU A 52 -55.95 -6.40 -37.45
CA LEU A 52 -55.69 -4.99 -37.71
C LEU A 52 -54.64 -4.44 -36.73
N ILE A 53 -54.83 -4.64 -35.43
CA ILE A 53 -53.88 -4.22 -34.38
C ILE A 53 -52.49 -4.86 -34.59
N ALA A 54 -52.43 -6.14 -34.98
CA ALA A 54 -51.17 -6.79 -35.27
C ALA A 54 -50.45 -6.16 -36.49
N GLY A 55 -51.19 -5.78 -37.53
CA GLY A 55 -50.66 -5.05 -38.67
C GLY A 55 -50.08 -3.69 -38.30
N VAL A 56 -50.79 -2.92 -37.46
CA VAL A 56 -50.35 -1.61 -36.96
C VAL A 56 -49.08 -1.70 -36.13
N ARG A 57 -49.03 -2.68 -35.21
CA ARG A 57 -47.82 -2.97 -34.42
C ARG A 57 -46.64 -3.29 -35.31
N LYS A 58 -46.82 -4.16 -36.31
CA LYS A 58 -45.77 -4.53 -37.27
C LYS A 58 -45.23 -3.32 -38.06
N ALA A 59 -46.11 -2.41 -38.50
CA ALA A 59 -45.71 -1.19 -39.20
C ALA A 59 -44.92 -0.23 -38.29
N THR A 60 -45.36 -0.09 -37.03
CA THR A 60 -44.68 0.74 -36.02
C THR A 60 -43.31 0.17 -35.66
N ASP A 61 -43.21 -1.15 -35.49
CA ASP A 61 -41.96 -1.84 -35.19
C ASP A 61 -40.98 -1.72 -36.37
N LYS A 62 -41.46 -1.79 -37.61
CA LYS A 62 -40.63 -1.53 -38.80
C LYS A 62 -40.07 -0.11 -38.78
N LEU A 63 -40.89 0.91 -38.52
CA LEU A 63 -40.42 2.30 -38.45
C LEU A 63 -39.37 2.51 -37.35
N LYS A 64 -39.55 1.89 -36.18
CA LYS A 64 -38.55 1.89 -35.10
C LYS A 64 -37.25 1.19 -35.52
N SER A 65 -37.34 0.08 -36.26
CA SER A 65 -36.19 -0.65 -36.77
C SER A 65 -35.38 0.19 -37.77
N GLU A 66 -36.05 0.87 -38.70
CA GLU A 66 -35.40 1.79 -39.65
C GLU A 66 -34.68 2.93 -38.92
N LEU A 67 -35.33 3.56 -37.93
CA LEU A 67 -34.72 4.59 -37.09
C LEU A 67 -33.47 4.07 -36.35
N SER A 68 -33.53 2.86 -35.81
CA SER A 68 -32.38 2.20 -35.17
C SER A 68 -31.24 1.93 -36.17
N GLY A 69 -31.57 1.56 -37.40
CA GLY A 69 -30.61 1.38 -38.49
C GLY A 69 -29.89 2.68 -38.85
N VAL A 70 -30.64 3.78 -39.02
CA VAL A 70 -30.08 5.12 -39.27
C VAL A 70 -29.13 5.53 -38.14
N ARG A 71 -29.52 5.33 -36.87
CA ARG A 71 -28.64 5.62 -35.72
C ARG A 71 -27.32 4.85 -35.80
N LYS A 72 -27.34 3.57 -36.17
CA LYS A 72 -26.12 2.76 -36.32
C LYS A 72 -25.25 3.28 -37.46
N GLN A 73 -25.84 3.63 -38.60
CA GLN A 73 -25.11 4.18 -39.74
C GLN A 73 -24.46 5.52 -39.42
N CYS A 74 -25.13 6.40 -38.65
CA CYS A 74 -24.56 7.67 -38.22
C CYS A 74 -23.42 7.50 -37.21
N LEU A 75 -23.46 6.45 -36.36
CA LEU A 75 -22.41 6.19 -35.36
C LEU A 75 -21.24 5.37 -35.93
N GLN A 76 -21.46 4.59 -36.97
CA GLN A 76 -20.42 3.73 -37.56
C GLN A 76 -19.15 4.50 -37.97
N PRO A 77 -19.20 5.68 -38.62
CA PRO A 77 -18.00 6.48 -38.91
C PRO A 77 -17.24 6.89 -37.65
N TYR A 78 -17.96 7.22 -36.56
CA TYR A 78 -17.36 7.54 -35.27
C TYR A 78 -16.70 6.31 -34.64
N ASP A 79 -17.36 5.15 -34.68
CA ASP A 79 -16.82 3.91 -34.13
C ASP A 79 -15.54 3.48 -34.86
N ILE A 80 -15.49 3.63 -36.19
CA ILE A 80 -14.29 3.37 -36.98
C ILE A 80 -13.16 4.34 -36.60
N LEU A 81 -13.47 5.65 -36.52
CA LEU A 81 -12.50 6.66 -36.11
C LEU A 81 -11.94 6.37 -34.73
N LYS A 82 -12.81 5.98 -33.79
CA LYS A 82 -12.41 5.63 -32.43
C LYS A 82 -11.42 4.46 -32.43
N VAL A 83 -11.69 3.40 -33.19
CA VAL A 83 -10.77 2.26 -33.31
C VAL A 83 -9.41 2.70 -33.86
N GLN A 84 -9.39 3.56 -34.87
CA GLN A 84 -8.14 4.09 -35.43
C GLN A 84 -7.36 4.93 -34.42
N VAL A 85 -8.05 5.77 -33.64
CA VAL A 85 -7.42 6.56 -32.57
C VAL A 85 -6.89 5.66 -31.46
N ASP A 86 -7.67 4.67 -31.02
CA ASP A 86 -7.28 3.72 -29.98
C ASP A 86 -6.06 2.88 -30.41
N GLU A 87 -5.97 2.51 -31.69
CA GLU A 87 -4.80 1.82 -32.26
C GLU A 87 -3.54 2.70 -32.18
N ILE A 88 -3.63 3.97 -32.58
CA ILE A 88 -2.51 4.92 -32.48
C ILE A 88 -2.08 5.10 -31.02
N ILE A 89 -3.03 5.24 -30.10
CA ILE A 89 -2.75 5.34 -28.66
C ILE A 89 -2.03 4.08 -28.18
N SER A 90 -2.52 2.90 -28.55
CA SER A 90 -1.94 1.61 -28.15
C SER A 90 -0.48 1.49 -28.59
N ILE A 91 -0.17 1.84 -29.84
CA ILE A 91 1.20 1.80 -30.38
C ILE A 91 2.14 2.70 -29.56
N VAL A 92 1.71 3.93 -29.25
CA VAL A 92 2.52 4.89 -28.49
C VAL A 92 2.71 4.42 -27.05
N THR A 93 1.65 3.94 -26.40
CA THR A 93 1.70 3.44 -25.02
C THR A 93 2.59 2.20 -24.90
N GLU A 94 2.57 1.28 -25.85
CA GLU A 94 3.46 0.13 -25.87
C GLU A 94 4.94 0.56 -25.95
N ALA A 95 5.26 1.45 -26.89
CA ALA A 95 6.62 1.97 -27.04
C ALA A 95 7.09 2.74 -25.79
N GLU A 96 6.22 3.55 -25.18
CA GLU A 96 6.49 4.25 -23.92
C GLU A 96 6.79 3.26 -22.79
N ASN A 97 5.99 2.20 -22.66
CA ASN A 97 6.17 1.17 -21.64
C ASN A 97 7.53 0.48 -21.77
N VAL A 98 7.96 0.16 -23.00
CA VAL A 98 9.29 -0.42 -23.27
C VAL A 98 10.40 0.50 -22.77
N VAL A 99 10.38 1.78 -23.15
CA VAL A 99 11.41 2.75 -22.73
C VAL A 99 11.40 2.94 -21.21
N ARG A 100 10.22 3.04 -20.60
CA ARG A 100 10.06 3.20 -19.16
C ARG A 100 10.62 2.00 -18.40
N ASN A 101 10.35 0.78 -18.86
CA ASN A 101 10.87 -0.43 -18.22
C ASN A 101 12.39 -0.52 -18.39
N GLN A 102 12.93 -0.30 -19.59
CA GLN A 102 14.37 -0.22 -19.81
C GLN A 102 15.05 0.82 -18.91
N THR A 103 14.41 1.98 -18.71
CA THR A 103 14.91 3.01 -17.80
C THR A 103 14.95 2.48 -16.37
N LYS A 104 13.87 1.87 -15.87
CA LYS A 104 13.83 1.29 -14.52
C LYS A 104 14.88 0.21 -14.32
N ASP A 105 15.01 -0.71 -15.28
CA ASP A 105 15.99 -1.80 -15.22
C ASP A 105 17.41 -1.24 -15.17
N PHE A 106 17.71 -0.23 -15.99
CA PHE A 106 19.01 0.43 -15.96
C PHE A 106 19.28 1.14 -14.62
N GLU A 107 18.30 1.88 -14.09
CA GLU A 107 18.42 2.54 -12.79
C GLU A 107 18.60 1.55 -11.63
N GLU A 108 17.95 0.39 -11.69
CA GLU A 108 18.12 -0.68 -10.71
C GLU A 108 19.50 -1.33 -10.81
N VAL A 109 20.01 -1.58 -12.02
CA VAL A 109 21.38 -2.05 -12.23
C VAL A 109 22.40 -1.04 -11.68
N GLU A 110 22.23 0.26 -11.97
CA GLU A 110 23.08 1.31 -11.40
C GLU A 110 23.03 1.32 -9.86
N ARG A 111 21.85 1.11 -9.29
CA ARG A 111 21.63 1.04 -7.85
C ARG A 111 22.35 -0.16 -7.22
N ASN A 112 22.27 -1.33 -7.85
CA ASN A 112 22.92 -2.55 -7.40
C ASN A 112 24.46 -2.42 -7.49
N ILE A 113 24.99 -1.92 -8.61
CA ILE A 113 26.43 -1.64 -8.75
C ILE A 113 26.92 -0.68 -7.66
N LYS A 114 26.10 0.33 -7.33
CA LYS A 114 26.43 1.28 -6.27
C LYS A 114 26.40 0.62 -4.90
N GLN A 115 25.42 -0.24 -4.64
CA GLN A 115 25.31 -1.01 -3.40
C GLN A 115 26.55 -1.90 -3.22
N ASP A 116 26.95 -2.64 -4.24
CA ASP A 116 28.14 -3.51 -4.20
C ASP A 116 29.40 -2.70 -3.88
N LYS A 117 29.57 -1.53 -4.52
CA LYS A 117 30.68 -0.62 -4.21
C LYS A 117 30.69 -0.14 -2.77
N ILE A 118 29.52 0.16 -2.21
CA ILE A 118 29.39 0.61 -0.82
C ILE A 118 29.71 -0.54 0.15
N ILE A 119 29.24 -1.76 -0.13
CA ILE A 119 29.53 -2.96 0.67
C ILE A 119 31.03 -3.27 0.62
N ASP A 120 31.65 -3.25 -0.56
CA ASP A 120 33.10 -3.43 -0.71
C ASP A 120 33.90 -2.40 0.10
N MET A 121 33.48 -1.14 0.05
CA MET A 121 34.09 -0.05 0.80
C MET A 121 33.92 -0.23 2.31
N PHE A 122 32.72 -0.61 2.76
CA PHE A 122 32.45 -0.95 4.16
C PHE A 122 33.37 -2.07 4.64
N ASN A 123 33.44 -3.18 3.89
CA ASN A 123 34.28 -4.34 4.22
C ASN A 123 35.77 -4.00 4.31
N LYS A 124 36.26 -3.10 3.44
CA LYS A 124 37.65 -2.60 3.50
C LYS A 124 37.92 -1.84 4.79
N HIS A 125 37.02 -0.92 5.16
CA HIS A 125 37.15 -0.11 6.37
C HIS A 125 36.93 -0.93 7.65
N LEU A 126 36.03 -1.92 7.64
CA LEU A 126 35.67 -2.74 8.80
C LEU A 126 36.89 -3.43 9.45
N ASN A 127 37.95 -3.73 8.70
CA ASN A 127 39.18 -4.30 9.25
C ASN A 127 39.93 -3.38 10.22
N GLN A 128 39.67 -2.07 10.17
CA GLN A 128 40.25 -1.08 11.10
C GLN A 128 39.46 -0.98 12.41
N TYR A 129 38.29 -1.62 12.50
CA TYR A 129 37.35 -1.53 13.61
C TYR A 129 37.09 -2.91 14.23
N PRO A 130 38.03 -3.43 15.05
CA PRO A 130 37.96 -4.80 15.56
C PRO A 130 36.74 -5.07 16.44
N LEU A 131 36.28 -4.09 17.24
CA LEU A 131 35.10 -4.29 18.08
C LEU A 131 33.83 -4.27 17.24
N VAL A 132 33.67 -3.33 16.31
CA VAL A 132 32.54 -3.31 15.38
C VAL A 132 32.48 -4.63 14.62
N LYS A 133 33.60 -5.09 14.07
CA LYS A 133 33.69 -6.38 13.35
C LYS A 133 33.27 -7.58 14.21
N LYS A 134 33.66 -7.59 15.50
CA LYS A 134 33.36 -8.69 16.41
C LYS A 134 31.92 -8.69 16.91
N TYR A 135 31.37 -7.52 17.22
CA TYR A 135 30.10 -7.41 17.93
C TYR A 135 28.93 -7.04 17.04
N ILE A 136 29.12 -6.28 15.95
CA ILE A 136 28.03 -5.82 15.07
C ILE A 136 28.21 -6.41 13.68
N GLY A 137 29.30 -6.05 12.98
CA GLY A 137 29.82 -6.68 11.76
C GLY A 137 28.95 -6.66 10.50
N ASP A 138 27.64 -6.47 10.65
CA ASP A 138 26.63 -6.56 9.59
C ASP A 138 26.53 -5.24 8.82
N GLU A 139 26.70 -5.29 7.50
CA GLU A 139 26.59 -4.14 6.61
C GLU A 139 25.19 -3.49 6.69
N SER A 140 24.13 -4.23 6.96
CA SER A 140 22.76 -3.70 7.02
C SER A 140 22.56 -2.70 8.17
N TYR A 141 23.41 -2.77 9.20
CA TYR A 141 23.40 -1.80 10.31
C TYR A 141 23.93 -0.42 9.87
N PHE A 142 24.86 -0.40 8.91
CA PHE A 142 25.55 0.83 8.50
C PHE A 142 25.10 1.33 7.12
N VAL A 143 24.77 0.44 6.19
CA VAL A 143 24.39 0.77 4.81
C VAL A 143 22.92 1.18 4.75
N LYS A 144 22.68 2.49 4.74
CA LYS A 144 21.33 3.08 4.72
C LYS A 144 20.80 3.20 3.29
N GLY A 145 19.50 2.99 3.10
CA GLY A 145 18.87 3.08 1.77
C GLY A 145 19.06 4.44 1.06
N VAL A 146 19.23 5.53 1.82
CA VAL A 146 19.53 6.87 1.28
C VAL A 146 20.88 6.94 0.55
N TYR A 147 21.84 6.05 0.88
CA TYR A 147 23.13 5.99 0.20
C TYR A 147 23.01 5.49 -1.23
N LEU A 148 21.94 4.77 -1.56
CA LEU A 148 21.69 4.29 -2.91
C LEU A 148 21.12 5.37 -3.83
N ASN A 149 20.72 6.53 -3.31
CA ASN A 149 20.18 7.64 -4.10
C ASN A 149 21.25 8.24 -5.03
N LYS A 150 20.89 8.54 -6.28
CA LYS A 150 21.82 9.13 -7.28
C LYS A 150 22.48 10.43 -6.80
N THR A 151 21.76 11.24 -6.03
CA THR A 151 22.25 12.53 -5.49
C THR A 151 23.29 12.39 -4.39
N TYR A 152 23.40 11.21 -3.77
CA TYR A 152 24.33 10.96 -2.67
C TYR A 152 25.64 10.40 -3.23
N SER A 153 26.68 11.23 -3.33
CA SER A 153 27.96 10.78 -3.92
C SER A 153 28.64 9.70 -3.07
N ILE A 154 29.44 8.81 -3.70
CA ILE A 154 30.19 7.76 -2.99
C ILE A 154 31.08 8.34 -1.88
N ASN A 155 31.74 9.47 -2.13
CA ASN A 155 32.58 10.12 -1.12
C ASN A 155 31.78 10.53 0.13
N LYS A 156 30.55 11.05 -0.04
CA LYS A 156 29.68 11.38 1.10
C LYS A 156 29.21 10.14 1.86
N VAL A 157 28.98 9.03 1.14
CA VAL A 157 28.68 7.73 1.76
C VAL A 157 29.88 7.28 2.60
N GLU A 158 31.08 7.37 2.06
CA GLU A 158 32.33 6.99 2.75
C GLU A 158 32.53 7.81 4.03
N GLU A 159 32.46 9.14 3.93
CA GLU A 159 32.57 10.04 5.09
C GLU A 159 31.56 9.68 6.19
N SER A 160 30.31 9.40 5.80
CA SER A 160 29.26 9.01 6.74
C SER A 160 29.52 7.64 7.37
N LEU A 161 29.94 6.66 6.58
CA LEU A 161 30.24 5.31 7.07
C LEU A 161 31.43 5.32 8.03
N VAL A 162 32.52 6.01 7.67
CA VAL A 162 33.70 6.13 8.53
C VAL A 162 33.34 6.83 9.84
N LYS A 163 32.52 7.88 9.79
CA LYS A 163 32.03 8.56 11.00
C LYS A 163 31.23 7.61 11.90
N ASP A 164 30.27 6.87 11.34
CA ASP A 164 29.41 5.96 12.09
C ASP A 164 30.21 4.76 12.64
N LEU A 165 31.19 4.24 11.89
CA LEU A 165 32.12 3.19 12.34
C LEU A 165 32.96 3.67 13.53
N ASN A 166 33.56 4.86 13.44
CA ASN A 166 34.36 5.45 14.52
C ASN A 166 33.55 5.66 15.81
N SER A 167 32.34 6.23 15.70
CA SER A 167 31.48 6.44 16.87
C SER A 167 31.06 5.11 17.49
N THR A 168 30.71 4.13 16.66
CA THR A 168 30.29 2.81 17.13
C THR A 168 31.43 2.06 17.82
N GLU A 169 32.65 2.09 17.26
CA GLU A 169 33.83 1.49 17.88
C GLU A 169 34.13 2.14 19.24
N THR A 170 33.96 3.46 19.35
CA THR A 170 34.15 4.20 20.59
C THR A 170 33.09 3.80 21.63
N ASP A 171 31.82 3.76 21.23
CA ASP A 171 30.71 3.36 22.09
C ASP A 171 30.89 1.92 22.60
N LEU A 172 31.29 0.99 21.73
CA LEU A 172 31.57 -0.40 22.10
C LEU A 172 32.74 -0.50 23.08
N ASN A 173 33.81 0.28 22.90
CA ASN A 173 34.91 0.35 23.86
C ASN A 173 34.43 0.77 25.25
N VAL A 174 33.52 1.76 25.33
CA VAL A 174 32.95 2.21 26.61
C VAL A 174 32.10 1.08 27.23
N MET A 175 31.18 0.49 26.47
CA MET A 175 30.29 -0.57 26.98
C MET A 175 31.03 -1.79 27.48
N LEU A 176 32.14 -2.17 26.86
CA LEU A 176 32.91 -3.34 27.27
C LEU A 176 33.61 -3.18 28.62
N ASN A 177 33.78 -1.95 29.09
CA ASN A 177 34.31 -1.66 30.43
C ASN A 177 33.22 -1.65 31.50
N GLU A 178 31.94 -1.73 31.13
CA GLU A 178 30.82 -1.75 32.07
C GLU A 178 30.49 -3.19 32.54
N PRO A 179 30.05 -3.39 33.79
CA PRO A 179 29.70 -4.71 34.32
C PRO A 179 28.63 -5.46 33.50
N ASN A 180 27.73 -4.71 32.85
CA ASN A 180 26.59 -5.24 32.08
C ASN A 180 26.84 -5.18 30.56
N ALA A 181 28.10 -5.26 30.13
CA ALA A 181 28.51 -5.10 28.73
C ALA A 181 27.66 -5.86 27.71
N ALA A 182 27.37 -7.15 27.97
CA ALA A 182 26.62 -7.99 27.04
C ALA A 182 25.17 -7.50 26.81
N GLU A 183 24.49 -7.06 27.88
CA GLU A 183 23.14 -6.52 27.78
C GLU A 183 23.14 -5.14 27.12
N LEU A 184 24.12 -4.28 27.48
CA LEU A 184 24.30 -2.96 26.89
C LEU A 184 24.51 -3.02 25.37
N ILE A 185 25.39 -3.91 24.90
CA ILE A 185 25.63 -4.10 23.47
C ILE A 185 24.36 -4.59 22.76
N THR A 186 23.58 -5.46 23.41
CA THR A 186 22.33 -5.98 22.84
C THR A 186 21.28 -4.88 22.68
N GLU A 187 21.10 -4.02 23.68
CA GLU A 187 20.17 -2.90 23.58
C GLU A 187 20.68 -1.82 22.63
N TYR A 188 21.98 -1.54 22.63
CA TYR A 188 22.60 -0.59 21.72
C TYR A 188 22.35 -0.92 20.25
N LYS A 189 22.46 -2.19 19.85
CA LYS A 189 22.13 -2.63 18.48
C LYS A 189 20.70 -2.30 18.05
N LYS A 190 19.77 -2.16 18.99
CA LYS A 190 18.37 -1.82 18.69
C LYS A 190 18.17 -0.32 18.59
N VAL A 191 18.79 0.44 19.49
CA VAL A 191 18.51 1.89 19.64
C VAL A 191 19.54 2.80 18.97
N GLY A 192 20.73 2.27 18.63
CA GLY A 192 21.81 3.01 17.98
C GLY A 192 22.40 4.15 18.80
N SER A 193 22.20 4.15 20.13
CA SER A 193 22.63 5.22 21.04
C SER A 193 23.06 4.65 22.39
N LEU A 194 24.30 4.94 22.79
CA LEU A 194 24.88 4.48 24.05
C LEU A 194 24.09 5.00 25.25
N ALA A 195 23.74 6.29 25.25
CA ALA A 195 23.00 6.91 26.34
C ALA A 195 21.63 6.26 26.57
N VAL A 196 20.91 5.96 25.48
CA VAL A 196 19.59 5.30 25.55
C VAL A 196 19.74 3.86 26.01
N ALA A 197 20.73 3.13 25.49
CA ALA A 197 21.01 1.75 25.91
C ALA A 197 21.34 1.66 27.41
N MET A 198 22.20 2.56 27.91
CA MET A 198 22.53 2.67 29.33
C MET A 198 21.30 2.96 30.18
N GLN A 199 20.45 3.90 29.77
CA GLN A 199 19.22 4.22 30.48
C GLN A 199 18.30 3.00 30.59
N ILE A 200 18.11 2.25 29.50
CA ILE A 200 17.28 1.03 29.48
C ILE A 200 17.83 -0.01 30.45
N VAL A 201 19.13 -0.28 30.42
CA VAL A 201 19.76 -1.28 31.30
C VAL A 201 19.71 -0.84 32.77
N MET A 202 19.94 0.44 33.05
CA MET A 202 19.81 0.99 34.42
C MET A 202 18.39 0.85 34.96
N SER A 203 17.36 1.17 34.16
CA SER A 203 15.96 1.00 34.56
C SER A 203 15.64 -0.46 34.87
N LYS A 204 16.07 -1.40 34.02
CA LYS A 204 15.87 -2.84 34.28
C LYS A 204 16.53 -3.29 35.57
N ASN A 205 17.78 -2.86 35.82
CA ASN A 205 18.49 -3.21 37.05
C ASN A 205 17.81 -2.65 38.30
N ASN A 206 17.35 -1.40 38.25
CA ASN A 206 16.58 -0.79 39.34
C ASN A 206 15.28 -1.54 39.61
N ASP A 207 14.56 -1.98 38.56
CA ASP A 207 13.33 -2.75 38.72
C ASP A 207 13.62 -4.12 39.36
N ILE A 208 14.71 -4.78 38.96
CA ILE A 208 15.16 -6.05 39.57
C ILE A 208 15.53 -5.82 41.05
N GLU A 209 16.26 -4.76 41.38
CA GLU A 209 16.59 -4.40 42.76
C GLU A 209 15.33 -4.12 43.61
N LEU A 210 14.34 -3.41 43.05
CA LEU A 210 13.07 -3.14 43.72
C LEU A 210 12.25 -4.42 43.95
N VAL A 211 12.26 -5.35 42.99
CA VAL A 211 11.61 -6.66 43.13
C VAL A 211 12.31 -7.49 44.19
N ASN A 212 13.65 -7.59 44.16
CA ASN A 212 14.43 -8.31 45.15
C ASN A 212 14.20 -7.75 46.57
N LYS A 213 14.18 -6.43 46.73
CA LYS A 213 13.90 -5.77 48.01
C LYS A 213 12.47 -6.02 48.53
N LYS A 214 11.48 -6.19 47.65
CA LYS A 214 10.10 -6.55 48.04
C LYS A 214 9.98 -8.02 48.47
N ILE A 215 10.77 -8.91 47.89
CA ILE A 215 10.79 -10.34 48.24
C ILE A 215 11.43 -10.54 49.63
N ASP A 216 12.41 -9.73 50.01
CA ASP A 216 13.26 -9.99 51.18
C ASP A 216 12.68 -9.57 52.56
N ARG A 217 11.54 -8.85 52.64
CA ARG A 217 10.92 -8.48 53.93
C ARG A 217 9.40 -8.38 53.89
N GLN A 218 8.72 -9.47 54.21
CA GLN A 218 7.35 -9.43 54.73
C GLN A 218 7.36 -9.71 56.23
N VAL A 219 7.10 -8.67 57.04
CA VAL A 219 6.92 -8.78 58.48
C VAL A 219 5.44 -9.05 58.76
N PHE A 220 5.14 -10.20 59.37
CA PHE A 220 3.79 -10.56 59.81
C PHE A 220 3.65 -10.30 61.31
N ASN A 221 2.63 -9.52 61.70
CA ASN A 221 2.33 -9.26 63.11
C ASN A 221 1.19 -10.19 63.57
N ILE A 222 1.49 -11.07 64.52
CA ILE A 222 0.48 -11.96 65.14
C ILE A 222 0.14 -11.41 66.52
N LYS A 223 -1.15 -11.17 66.79
CA LYS A 223 -1.64 -10.72 68.10
C LYS A 223 -2.28 -11.89 68.84
N VAL A 224 -1.85 -12.12 70.08
CA VAL A 224 -2.36 -13.18 70.95
C VAL A 224 -2.90 -12.53 72.23
N PHE A 225 -4.09 -12.94 72.67
CA PHE A 225 -4.84 -12.24 73.72
C PHE A 225 -4.94 -13.01 75.04
N ASN A 226 -4.37 -14.21 75.13
CA ASN A 226 -4.30 -14.96 76.38
C ASN A 226 -2.91 -15.59 76.58
N LYS A 227 -2.59 -15.89 77.85
CA LYS A 227 -1.25 -16.37 78.23
C LYS A 227 -0.95 -17.79 77.73
N LYS A 228 -1.97 -18.66 77.66
CA LYS A 228 -1.77 -20.06 77.20
C LYS A 228 -1.38 -20.11 75.73
N ASP A 229 -2.07 -19.36 74.89
CA ASP A 229 -1.85 -19.33 73.44
C ASP A 229 -0.51 -18.65 73.12
N TYR A 230 -0.08 -17.67 73.92
CA TYR A 230 1.24 -17.05 73.76
C TYR A 230 2.37 -18.05 74.01
N GLU A 231 2.31 -18.80 75.11
CA GLU A 231 3.33 -19.82 75.42
C GLU A 231 3.32 -20.96 74.38
N LEU A 232 2.14 -21.35 73.88
CA LEU A 232 2.02 -22.34 72.81
C LEU A 232 2.70 -21.85 71.53
N LEU A 233 2.36 -20.63 71.07
CA LEU A 233 2.95 -20.03 69.87
C LEU A 233 4.47 -19.88 70.01
N LYS A 234 4.94 -19.45 71.19
CA LYS A 234 6.36 -19.28 71.49
C LYS A 234 7.13 -20.60 71.44
N ASN A 235 6.56 -21.68 71.98
CA ASN A 235 7.16 -23.01 71.91
C ASN A 235 7.19 -23.53 70.48
N TYR A 236 6.10 -23.40 69.72
CA TYR A 236 6.06 -23.78 68.31
C TYR A 236 7.08 -23.01 67.46
N MET A 237 7.19 -21.68 67.63
CA MET A 237 8.17 -20.87 66.91
C MET A 237 9.61 -21.30 67.23
N LYS A 238 9.88 -21.72 68.46
CA LYS A 238 11.20 -22.21 68.88
C LYS A 238 11.50 -23.62 68.34
N GLU A 239 10.53 -24.52 68.30
CA GLU A 239 10.70 -25.86 67.72
C GLU A 239 10.95 -25.82 66.21
N MET A 240 10.34 -24.86 65.51
CA MET A 240 10.47 -24.69 64.06
C MET A 240 11.64 -23.75 63.66
N ASP A 241 12.45 -23.29 64.62
CA ASP A 241 13.59 -22.38 64.42
C ASP A 241 13.22 -21.08 63.68
N ILE A 242 12.04 -20.52 63.98
CA ILE A 242 11.54 -19.29 63.36
C ILE A 242 11.99 -18.09 64.20
N GLU A 243 12.73 -17.16 63.59
CA GLU A 243 13.12 -15.90 64.24
C GLU A 243 11.92 -14.96 64.43
N TYR A 244 11.69 -14.52 65.67
CA TYR A 244 10.67 -13.53 66.02
C TYR A 244 11.23 -12.47 66.97
N LYS A 245 10.61 -11.28 66.99
CA LYS A 245 10.94 -10.15 67.87
C LYS A 245 9.72 -9.66 68.63
#